data_AF-A0A285NS92-F1
#
_entry.id   AF-A0A285NS92-F1
#
_cell.length_a   1.000
_cell.length_b   1.000
_cell.length_c   1.000
_cell.angle_alpha   90.00
_cell.angle_beta   90.00
_cell.angle_gamma   90.00
#
_symmetry.space_group_name_H-M   'P 1'
#
loop_
_entity.id
_entity.type
_entity.pdbx_description
1 polymer ?
#
loop_
_entity_poly.entity_id
_entity_poly.type
_entity_poly.pdbx_seq_one_letter_code
_entity_poly.pdbx_strand_id
1 'polypeptide(L)'
;MGQRSVPVTADQGIDMPEQTTDSDWSPERAFSDAVEQRHHRIDADEWQNVYVIGDIHGCLTELKALVERIDPDPDELLAFVGDLVRKGPDSAGVVEYVRDRPNAVPVLGNNEAKVLRGDADPGLDDEHVDYLETLPAVLSWGDHAVVHGGVDPSRPLFEHGVEDFLTMRAPLGDGYDGPFWFEQYERTPQVFFGHTVLDAPVVGEGAIGLDTGCVYGGALTAYDCGADEFVSVPARDTYQERSRSKFVDPSEHDVDAGGQ
;
A
#
# COMPACT_ATOMS: atom_id res chain seq x y z
N MET A 1 -35.54 -20.61 60.21
CA MET A 1 -36.00 -20.46 58.81
C MET A 1 -34.93 -19.68 58.08
N GLY A 2 -34.22 -20.37 57.19
CA GLY A 2 -32.91 -19.96 56.69
C GLY A 2 -32.96 -18.85 55.64
N GLN A 3 -32.03 -17.91 55.77
CA GLN A 3 -31.69 -16.90 54.79
C GLN A 3 -31.09 -17.61 53.57
N ARG A 4 -31.73 -17.49 52.40
CA ARG A 4 -31.17 -17.97 51.13
C ARG A 4 -30.55 -16.78 50.42
N SER A 5 -29.23 -16.86 50.25
CA SER A 5 -28.40 -15.96 49.47
C SER A 5 -28.85 -15.92 48.02
N VAL A 6 -28.90 -14.72 47.46
CA VAL A 6 -29.10 -14.47 46.02
C VAL A 6 -27.72 -14.58 45.35
N PRO A 7 -27.51 -15.42 44.32
CA PRO A 7 -26.24 -15.43 43.61
C PRO A 7 -26.15 -14.24 42.65
N VAL A 8 -25.01 -13.57 42.69
CA VAL A 8 -24.54 -12.57 41.71
C VAL A 8 -24.39 -13.29 40.37
N THR A 9 -25.14 -12.86 39.36
CA THR A 9 -24.97 -13.34 37.99
C THR A 9 -23.67 -12.80 37.43
N ALA A 10 -22.84 -13.72 36.96
CA ALA A 10 -21.55 -13.47 36.34
C ALA A 10 -21.68 -12.60 35.09
N ASP A 11 -20.66 -11.76 34.95
CA ASP A 11 -20.18 -11.04 33.78
C ASP A 11 -20.45 -11.82 32.47
N GLN A 12 -21.34 -11.27 31.63
CA GLN A 12 -21.53 -11.74 30.26
C GLN A 12 -20.39 -11.12 29.46
N GLY A 13 -19.27 -11.84 29.40
CA GLY A 13 -18.18 -11.54 28.49
C GLY A 13 -18.73 -11.41 27.08
N ILE A 14 -18.53 -10.25 26.48
CA ILE A 14 -18.77 -10.03 25.05
C ILE A 14 -17.77 -10.92 24.32
N ASP A 15 -18.31 -11.94 23.65
CA ASP A 15 -17.55 -12.86 22.81
C ASP A 15 -16.98 -12.05 21.62
N MET A 16 -15.68 -11.80 21.66
CA MET A 16 -14.95 -11.18 20.56
C MET A 16 -14.79 -12.25 19.48
N PRO A 17 -15.12 -11.98 18.20
CA PRO A 17 -14.96 -12.98 17.16
C PRO A 17 -13.51 -13.46 17.11
N GLU A 18 -13.33 -14.78 17.18
CA GLU A 18 -12.05 -15.47 17.07
C GLU A 18 -11.33 -15.00 15.80
N GLN A 19 -10.15 -14.40 15.96
CA GLN A 19 -9.27 -14.12 14.84
C GLN A 19 -8.82 -15.45 14.25
N THR A 20 -9.12 -15.67 12.97
CA THR A 20 -8.57 -16.78 12.20
C THR A 20 -7.07 -16.60 12.11
N THR A 21 -6.32 -17.30 12.95
CA THR A 21 -4.86 -17.37 12.83
C THR A 21 -4.56 -18.32 11.68
N ASP A 22 -4.39 -17.79 10.47
CA ASP A 22 -3.75 -18.56 9.42
C ASP A 22 -2.33 -18.90 9.87
N SER A 23 -2.06 -20.19 9.99
CA SER A 23 -0.83 -20.74 10.56
C SER A 23 0.39 -20.64 9.63
N ASP A 24 0.23 -20.00 8.46
CA ASP A 24 1.27 -19.90 7.41
C ASP A 24 2.12 -18.62 7.49
N TRP A 25 1.78 -17.68 8.37
CA TRP A 25 2.59 -16.47 8.57
C TRP A 25 3.75 -16.73 9.54
N SER A 26 4.97 -16.88 9.01
CA SER A 26 6.15 -17.19 9.82
C SER A 26 6.55 -16.04 10.76
N PRO A 27 7.27 -16.31 11.88
CA PRO A 27 7.74 -15.27 12.80
C PRO A 27 8.63 -14.20 12.14
N GLU A 28 9.32 -14.56 11.04
CA GLU A 28 10.15 -13.63 10.26
C GLU A 28 9.31 -12.59 9.51
N ARG A 29 8.01 -12.85 9.36
CA ARG A 29 7.03 -11.97 8.75
C ARG A 29 6.16 -11.22 9.76
N ALA A 30 6.31 -11.50 11.05
CA ALA A 30 5.52 -10.84 12.09
C ALA A 30 5.72 -9.32 12.07
N PHE A 31 4.63 -8.58 12.28
CA PHE A 31 4.68 -7.13 12.45
C PHE A 31 4.68 -6.75 13.95
N SER A 32 5.02 -5.50 14.25
CA SER A 32 4.87 -4.98 15.62
C SER A 32 3.39 -4.94 16.01
N ASP A 33 3.07 -5.02 17.31
CA ASP A 33 1.68 -4.95 17.79
C ASP A 33 0.91 -3.73 17.26
N ALA A 34 1.61 -2.60 17.08
CA ALA A 34 1.03 -1.38 16.54
C ALA A 34 0.69 -1.48 15.05
N VAL A 35 1.51 -2.20 14.29
CA VAL A 35 1.29 -2.44 12.86
C VAL A 35 0.25 -3.54 12.66
N GLU A 36 0.23 -4.59 13.50
CA GLU A 36 -0.79 -5.64 13.44
C GLU A 36 -2.21 -5.10 13.63
N GLN A 37 -2.39 -4.09 14.49
CA GLN A 37 -3.69 -3.41 14.64
C GLN A 37 -4.15 -2.68 13.37
N ARG A 38 -3.24 -2.40 12.44
CA ARG A 38 -3.50 -1.78 11.14
C ARG A 38 -3.07 -2.68 9.99
N HIS A 39 -3.04 -3.99 10.20
CA HIS A 39 -2.67 -4.96 9.20
C HIS A 39 -3.93 -5.67 8.71
N HIS A 40 -4.14 -5.67 7.40
CA HIS A 40 -5.19 -6.45 6.78
C HIS A 40 -4.58 -7.66 6.09
N ARG A 41 -4.97 -8.86 6.53
CA ARG A 41 -4.65 -10.11 5.84
C ARG A 41 -5.84 -10.49 4.99
N ILE A 42 -5.61 -10.76 3.72
CA ILE A 42 -6.61 -11.34 2.83
C ILE A 42 -6.25 -12.81 2.60
N ASP A 43 -7.28 -13.64 2.43
CA ASP A 43 -7.10 -15.00 1.97
C ASP A 43 -6.94 -14.96 0.44
N ALA A 44 -5.78 -15.42 -0.05
CA ALA A 44 -5.49 -15.42 -1.48
C ALA A 44 -6.42 -16.38 -2.24
N ASP A 45 -6.92 -17.43 -1.60
CA ASP A 45 -7.81 -18.41 -2.23
C ASP A 45 -9.22 -17.87 -2.49
N GLU A 46 -9.58 -16.72 -1.91
CA GLU A 46 -10.85 -16.02 -2.18
C GLU A 46 -10.86 -15.28 -3.52
N TRP A 47 -9.69 -15.09 -4.15
CA TRP A 47 -9.54 -14.28 -5.36
C TRP A 47 -8.93 -15.09 -6.51
N GLN A 48 -9.45 -14.93 -7.72
CA GLN A 48 -8.86 -15.56 -8.91
C GLN A 48 -7.53 -14.91 -9.31
N ASN A 49 -7.40 -13.61 -9.05
CA ASN A 49 -6.21 -12.83 -9.32
C ASN A 49 -6.13 -11.61 -8.39
N VAL A 50 -4.93 -11.04 -8.25
CA VAL A 50 -4.69 -9.77 -7.56
C VAL A 50 -3.97 -8.81 -8.50
N TYR A 51 -4.51 -7.60 -8.62
CA TYR A 51 -3.86 -6.47 -9.27
C TYR A 51 -3.39 -5.49 -8.21
N VAL A 52 -2.13 -5.05 -8.27
CA VAL A 52 -1.61 -4.03 -7.35
C VAL A 52 -1.39 -2.72 -8.10
N ILE A 53 -2.00 -1.63 -7.66
CA ILE A 53 -2.02 -0.32 -8.33
C ILE A 53 -1.15 0.70 -7.57
N GLY A 54 -0.30 1.42 -8.30
CA GLY A 54 0.59 2.48 -7.79
C GLY A 54 -0.11 3.78 -7.35
N ASP A 55 0.68 4.78 -6.95
CA ASP A 55 0.20 6.09 -6.45
C ASP A 55 -0.71 6.82 -7.45
N ILE A 56 -1.95 7.12 -7.05
CA ILE A 56 -2.97 7.72 -7.91
C ILE A 56 -2.99 9.24 -7.81
N HIS A 57 -2.86 9.78 -6.60
CA HIS A 57 -2.82 11.22 -6.34
C HIS A 57 -3.98 12.01 -6.97
N GLY A 58 -5.23 11.57 -6.80
CA GLY A 58 -6.40 12.27 -7.35
C GLY A 58 -6.51 12.22 -8.89
N CYS A 59 -5.73 11.39 -9.57
CA CYS A 59 -5.81 11.18 -11.02
C CYS A 59 -6.96 10.22 -11.37
N LEU A 60 -8.21 10.60 -11.06
CA LEU A 60 -9.39 9.75 -11.26
C LEU A 60 -9.57 9.28 -12.70
N THR A 61 -9.21 10.13 -13.66
CA THR A 61 -9.37 9.83 -15.08
C THR A 61 -8.45 8.70 -15.52
N GLU A 62 -7.20 8.73 -15.07
CA GLU A 62 -6.20 7.69 -15.28
C GLU A 62 -6.57 6.42 -14.52
N LEU A 63 -7.05 6.53 -13.27
CA LEU A 63 -7.53 5.37 -12.52
C LEU A 63 -8.66 4.63 -13.26
N LYS A 64 -9.67 5.35 -13.74
CA LYS A 64 -10.76 4.75 -14.53
C LYS A 64 -10.26 4.10 -15.81
N ALA A 65 -9.34 4.75 -16.53
CA ALA A 65 -8.75 4.20 -17.74
C ALA A 65 -7.91 2.95 -17.47
N LEU A 66 -7.19 2.90 -16.36
CA LEU A 66 -6.40 1.74 -15.96
C LEU A 66 -7.32 0.56 -15.58
N VAL A 67 -8.34 0.81 -14.76
CA VAL A 67 -9.30 -0.24 -14.37
C VAL A 67 -10.10 -0.74 -15.58
N GLU A 68 -10.46 0.12 -16.53
CA GLU A 68 -11.07 -0.30 -17.81
C GLU A 68 -10.11 -1.12 -18.68
N ARG A 69 -8.80 -0.83 -18.62
CA ARG A 69 -7.77 -1.57 -19.36
C ARG A 69 -7.50 -2.95 -18.75
N ILE A 70 -7.53 -3.04 -17.41
CA ILE A 70 -7.43 -4.31 -16.68
C ILE A 70 -8.70 -5.13 -16.90
N ASP A 71 -9.87 -4.48 -16.84
CA ASP A 71 -11.20 -5.09 -16.93
C ASP A 71 -11.39 -6.25 -15.93
N PRO A 72 -11.19 -6.00 -14.62
CA PRO A 72 -11.15 -7.07 -13.62
C PRO A 72 -12.54 -7.67 -13.39
N ASP A 73 -12.60 -8.99 -13.30
CA ASP A 73 -13.80 -9.71 -12.87
C ASP A 73 -14.10 -9.40 -11.39
N PRO A 74 -15.37 -9.58 -10.93
CA PRO A 74 -15.74 -9.28 -9.54
C PRO A 74 -14.99 -10.08 -8.47
N ASP A 75 -14.43 -11.23 -8.82
CA ASP A 75 -13.60 -12.12 -8.00
C ASP A 75 -12.09 -11.95 -8.23
N GLU A 76 -11.68 -10.84 -8.85
CA GLU A 76 -10.29 -10.40 -8.92
C GLU A 76 -10.10 -9.13 -8.06
N LEU A 77 -9.06 -9.12 -7.24
CA LEU A 77 -8.82 -8.05 -6.28
C LEU A 77 -8.04 -6.89 -6.90
N LEU A 78 -8.41 -5.65 -6.55
CA LEU A 78 -7.62 -4.45 -6.76
C LEU A 78 -7.00 -3.99 -5.43
N ALA A 79 -5.72 -4.28 -5.22
CA ALA A 79 -4.93 -3.72 -4.14
C ALA A 79 -4.31 -2.37 -4.56
N PHE A 80 -4.17 -1.42 -3.63
CA PHE A 80 -3.54 -0.12 -3.92
C PHE A 80 -2.44 0.17 -2.92
N VAL A 81 -1.30 0.71 -3.39
CA VAL A 81 -0.14 1.08 -2.55
C VAL A 81 -0.35 2.37 -1.75
N GLY A 82 -1.55 2.95 -1.74
CA GLY A 82 -1.86 4.21 -1.06
C GLY A 82 -1.66 5.45 -1.93
N ASP A 83 -1.57 6.62 -1.28
CA ASP A 83 -1.47 7.92 -1.97
C ASP A 83 -2.59 8.11 -3.02
N LEU A 84 -3.82 7.77 -2.62
CA LEU A 84 -5.05 8.03 -3.37
C LEU A 84 -5.28 9.53 -3.56
N VAL A 85 -4.89 10.34 -2.58
CA VAL A 85 -5.24 11.77 -2.49
C VAL A 85 -4.06 12.72 -2.74
N ARG A 86 -4.40 14.01 -2.84
CA ARG A 86 -3.51 15.18 -3.01
C ARG A 86 -2.84 15.26 -4.39
N LYS A 87 -2.39 16.48 -4.72
CA LYS A 87 -1.62 16.89 -5.91
C LYS A 87 -2.43 16.91 -7.22
N GLY A 88 -3.14 15.83 -7.55
CA GLY A 88 -3.93 15.77 -8.77
C GLY A 88 -5.32 16.40 -8.62
N PRO A 89 -6.11 16.34 -9.70
CA PRO A 89 -7.30 17.19 -9.85
C PRO A 89 -8.52 16.75 -9.04
N ASP A 90 -8.64 15.47 -8.66
CA ASP A 90 -9.88 14.92 -8.11
C ASP A 90 -9.63 13.86 -7.02
N SER A 91 -9.24 14.33 -5.82
CA SER A 91 -8.99 13.43 -4.68
C SER A 91 -10.27 12.78 -4.15
N ALA A 92 -11.37 13.54 -4.03
CA ALA A 92 -12.65 13.04 -3.56
C ALA A 92 -13.19 11.92 -4.47
N GLY A 93 -13.20 12.16 -5.79
CA GLY A 93 -13.70 11.17 -6.74
C GLY A 93 -12.84 9.90 -6.82
N VAL A 94 -11.53 9.96 -6.53
CA VAL A 94 -10.70 8.75 -6.36
C VAL A 94 -11.11 7.97 -5.12
N VAL A 95 -11.27 8.64 -3.98
CA VAL A 95 -11.67 7.99 -2.73
C VAL A 95 -13.05 7.33 -2.88
N GLU A 96 -14.04 8.03 -3.44
CA GLU A 96 -15.36 7.48 -3.74
C GLU A 96 -15.26 6.26 -4.66
N TYR A 97 -14.50 6.37 -5.75
CA TYR A 97 -14.37 5.30 -6.74
C TYR A 97 -13.71 4.03 -6.17
N VAL A 98 -12.74 4.18 -5.26
CA VAL A 98 -12.08 3.03 -4.61
C VAL A 98 -12.98 2.45 -3.53
N ARG A 99 -13.53 3.28 -2.63
CA ARG A 99 -14.39 2.86 -1.51
C ARG A 99 -15.62 2.11 -1.97
N ASP A 100 -16.26 2.54 -3.06
CA ASP A 100 -17.54 1.98 -3.51
C ASP A 100 -17.38 0.63 -4.24
N ARG A 101 -16.14 0.12 -4.39
CA ARG A 101 -15.86 -1.17 -5.02
C ARG A 101 -15.67 -2.27 -3.97
N PRO A 102 -16.38 -3.40 -4.07
CA PRO A 102 -16.25 -4.49 -3.12
C PRO A 102 -14.91 -5.25 -3.23
N ASN A 103 -14.26 -5.18 -4.39
CA ASN A 103 -12.98 -5.83 -4.69
C ASN A 103 -11.81 -4.84 -4.68
N ALA A 104 -11.86 -3.81 -3.84
CA ALA A 104 -10.83 -2.77 -3.78
C ALA A 104 -10.31 -2.59 -2.35
N VAL A 105 -9.00 -2.74 -2.16
CA VAL A 105 -8.35 -2.64 -0.85
C VAL A 105 -7.10 -1.76 -0.95
N PRO A 106 -7.19 -0.48 -0.56
CA PRO A 106 -6.02 0.40 -0.48
C PRO A 106 -5.32 0.30 0.87
N VAL A 107 -3.98 0.44 0.87
CA VAL A 107 -3.24 0.73 2.10
C VAL A 107 -3.15 2.24 2.33
N LEU A 108 -2.93 2.64 3.58
CA LEU A 108 -2.70 4.01 3.98
C LEU A 108 -1.39 4.51 3.36
N GLY A 109 -1.42 5.65 2.68
CA GLY A 109 -0.22 6.34 2.23
C GLY A 109 0.14 7.54 3.11
N ASN A 110 1.28 8.17 2.83
CA ASN A 110 1.72 9.31 3.63
C ASN A 110 0.94 10.58 3.31
N ASN A 111 0.27 10.65 2.15
CA ASN A 111 -0.62 11.75 1.81
C ASN A 111 -1.96 11.64 2.55
N GLU A 112 -2.52 10.43 2.68
CA GLU A 112 -3.67 10.19 3.55
C GLU A 112 -3.33 10.52 5.01
N ALA A 113 -2.16 10.08 5.51
CA ALA A 113 -1.72 10.38 6.87
C ALA A 113 -1.59 11.91 7.13
N LYS A 114 -1.17 12.70 6.14
CA LYS A 114 -1.15 14.17 6.24
C LYS A 114 -2.55 14.76 6.32
N VAL A 115 -3.51 14.21 5.57
CA VAL A 115 -4.92 14.64 5.66
C VAL A 115 -5.46 14.33 7.06
N LEU A 116 -5.27 13.11 7.56
CA LEU A 116 -5.76 12.69 8.87
C LEU A 116 -5.17 13.51 10.03
N ARG A 117 -3.93 14.01 9.88
CA ARG A 117 -3.30 14.93 10.85
C ARG A 117 -3.75 16.39 10.72
N GLY A 118 -4.48 16.74 9.66
CA GLY A 118 -4.84 18.11 9.33
C GLY A 118 -3.71 18.94 8.70
N ASP A 119 -2.64 18.29 8.22
CA ASP A 119 -1.50 18.93 7.56
C ASP A 119 -1.80 19.29 6.09
N ALA A 120 -2.88 18.73 5.53
CA ALA A 120 -3.32 18.97 4.16
C ALA A 120 -4.84 18.85 4.02
N ASP A 121 -5.40 19.67 3.15
CA ASP A 121 -6.82 19.66 2.78
C ASP A 121 -6.94 19.53 1.25
N PRO A 122 -7.27 18.34 0.72
CA PRO A 122 -7.51 18.14 -0.70
C PRO A 122 -8.98 18.33 -1.09
N GLY A 123 -9.81 18.94 -0.24
CA GLY A 123 -11.24 19.14 -0.50
C GLY A 123 -12.09 17.90 -0.22
N LEU A 124 -11.77 17.17 0.85
CA LEU A 124 -12.52 15.99 1.29
C LEU A 124 -13.55 16.38 2.35
N ASP A 125 -14.70 15.72 2.35
CA ASP A 125 -15.69 15.82 3.43
C ASP A 125 -15.46 14.76 4.52
N ASP A 126 -16.29 14.79 5.57
CA ASP A 126 -16.19 13.90 6.73
C ASP A 126 -16.28 12.42 6.34
N GLU A 127 -17.10 12.05 5.34
CA GLU A 127 -17.27 10.65 4.94
C GLU A 127 -16.02 10.11 4.24
N HIS A 128 -15.35 10.95 3.45
CA HIS A 128 -14.05 10.60 2.87
C HIS A 128 -13.00 10.42 3.96
N VAL A 129 -12.96 11.33 4.94
CA VAL A 129 -11.98 11.28 6.04
C VAL A 129 -12.21 10.04 6.90
N ASP A 130 -13.46 9.74 7.26
CA ASP A 130 -13.84 8.52 8.01
C ASP A 130 -13.36 7.26 7.28
N TYR A 131 -13.49 7.20 5.95
CA TYR A 131 -12.95 6.09 5.16
C TYR A 131 -11.42 6.01 5.22
N LEU A 132 -10.71 7.14 5.08
CA LEU A 132 -9.25 7.17 5.17
C LEU A 132 -8.73 6.67 6.53
N GLU A 133 -9.48 6.91 7.63
CA GLU A 133 -9.11 6.44 8.96
C GLU A 133 -9.09 4.90 9.06
N THR A 134 -9.93 4.22 8.27
CA THR A 134 -10.04 2.75 8.26
C THR A 134 -8.91 2.04 7.52
N LEU A 135 -8.12 2.76 6.73
CA LEU A 135 -7.14 2.12 5.85
C LEU A 135 -6.04 1.40 6.64
N PRO A 136 -5.71 0.14 6.29
CA PRO A 136 -4.60 -0.57 6.91
C PRO A 136 -3.27 0.07 6.50
N ALA A 137 -2.25 0.00 7.36
CA ALA A 137 -0.89 0.38 7.01
C ALA A 137 -0.19 -0.70 6.14
N VAL A 138 -0.63 -1.95 6.26
CA VAL A 138 -0.08 -3.09 5.53
C VAL A 138 -1.22 -3.99 5.08
N LEU A 139 -1.15 -4.47 3.84
CA LEU A 139 -1.98 -5.54 3.31
C LEU A 139 -1.08 -6.75 3.01
N SER A 140 -1.50 -7.98 3.30
CA SER A 140 -0.71 -9.17 2.94
C SER A 140 -1.57 -10.36 2.50
N TRP A 141 -0.96 -11.22 1.68
CA TRP A 141 -1.50 -12.51 1.24
C TRP A 141 -0.37 -13.43 0.82
N GLY A 142 -0.43 -14.71 1.19
CA GLY A 142 0.61 -15.69 0.86
C GLY A 142 2.03 -15.20 1.19
N ASP A 143 2.86 -15.04 0.15
CA ASP A 143 4.24 -14.54 0.24
C ASP A 143 4.39 -13.08 -0.19
N HIS A 144 3.29 -12.32 -0.26
CA HIS A 144 3.25 -10.93 -0.71
C HIS A 144 2.78 -9.97 0.38
N ALA A 145 3.24 -8.73 0.29
CA ALA A 145 2.74 -7.63 1.09
C ALA A 145 2.68 -6.34 0.26
N VAL A 146 1.70 -5.48 0.57
CA VAL A 146 1.59 -4.12 0.02
C VAL A 146 1.80 -3.15 1.17
N VAL A 147 2.73 -2.21 0.96
CA VAL A 147 3.04 -1.11 1.86
C VAL A 147 3.19 0.15 1.02
N HIS A 148 3.04 1.34 1.61
CA HIS A 148 3.13 2.55 0.80
C HIS A 148 4.57 2.97 0.45
N GLY A 149 5.40 3.20 1.46
CA GLY A 149 6.79 3.66 1.31
C GLY A 149 7.77 2.52 1.06
N GLY A 150 7.85 1.60 2.03
CA GLY A 150 8.83 0.51 1.99
C GLY A 150 9.21 0.00 3.37
N VAL A 151 10.34 -0.69 3.44
CA VAL A 151 10.87 -1.27 4.68
C VAL A 151 12.37 -1.02 4.80
N ASP A 152 12.90 -1.01 6.02
CA ASP A 152 14.34 -1.02 6.25
C ASP A 152 14.87 -2.46 6.16
N PRO A 153 15.71 -2.80 5.16
CA PRO A 153 16.22 -4.16 4.95
C PRO A 153 17.12 -4.63 6.09
N SER A 154 17.71 -3.72 6.86
CA SER A 154 18.58 -4.06 8.00
C SER A 154 17.82 -4.52 9.24
N ARG A 155 16.49 -4.31 9.27
CA ARG A 155 15.62 -4.63 10.40
C ARG A 155 14.63 -5.74 10.04
N PRO A 156 14.22 -6.59 11.00
CA PRO A 156 13.08 -7.47 10.82
C PRO A 156 11.76 -6.67 10.80
N LEU A 157 10.70 -7.21 10.19
CA LEU A 157 9.42 -6.50 10.04
C LEU A 157 8.77 -6.11 11.38
N PHE A 158 8.94 -6.93 12.43
CA PHE A 158 8.38 -6.65 13.76
C PHE A 158 9.03 -5.46 14.47
N GLU A 159 10.19 -4.99 13.99
CA GLU A 159 10.82 -3.77 14.53
C GLU A 159 10.30 -2.50 13.87
N HIS A 160 9.51 -2.59 12.81
CA HIS A 160 8.97 -1.44 12.08
C HIS A 160 7.74 -0.86 12.78
N GLY A 161 7.66 0.48 12.78
CA GLY A 161 6.45 1.22 13.11
C GLY A 161 5.61 1.52 11.87
N VAL A 162 4.38 1.98 12.06
CA VAL A 162 3.49 2.38 10.96
C VAL A 162 4.15 3.42 10.05
N GLU A 163 4.77 4.46 10.61
CA GLU A 163 5.39 5.53 9.81
C GLU A 163 6.55 5.03 8.93
N ASP A 164 7.27 3.98 9.35
CA ASP A 164 8.33 3.37 8.52
C ASP A 164 7.71 2.87 7.20
N PHE A 165 6.60 2.13 7.28
CA PHE A 165 5.87 1.62 6.12
C PHE A 165 5.26 2.70 5.23
N LEU A 166 5.07 3.92 5.74
CA LEU A 166 4.51 5.04 4.97
C LEU A 166 5.58 5.91 4.29
N THR A 167 6.83 5.89 4.77
CA THR A 167 7.79 6.95 4.38
C THR A 167 9.17 6.47 3.98
N MET A 168 9.47 5.19 4.15
CA MET A 168 10.78 4.65 3.80
C MET A 168 11.11 4.86 2.32
N ARG A 169 12.36 5.28 2.05
CA ARG A 169 12.94 5.38 0.70
C ARG A 169 14.34 4.83 0.67
N ALA A 170 15.22 5.44 1.47
CA ALA A 170 16.63 5.12 1.56
C ALA A 170 17.02 5.04 3.05
N PRO A 171 17.28 3.85 3.61
CA PRO A 171 17.55 3.67 5.04
C PRO A 171 18.84 4.36 5.51
N LEU A 172 19.77 4.64 4.58
CA LEU A 172 21.08 5.24 4.86
C LEU A 172 21.30 6.60 4.19
N GLY A 173 20.26 7.24 3.66
CA GLY A 173 20.36 8.48 2.87
C GLY A 173 19.38 9.58 3.28
N ASP A 174 19.29 10.62 2.45
CA ASP A 174 18.33 11.73 2.60
C ASP A 174 16.96 11.43 1.96
N GLY A 175 16.81 10.22 1.40
CA GLY A 175 15.62 9.73 0.71
C GLY A 175 15.65 9.87 -0.81
N TYR A 176 16.68 10.49 -1.40
CA TYR A 176 16.76 10.72 -2.86
C TYR A 176 18.10 10.29 -3.49
N ASP A 177 19.18 10.19 -2.73
CA ASP A 177 20.51 9.82 -3.25
C ASP A 177 20.88 8.33 -3.06
N GLY A 178 19.93 7.50 -2.60
CA GLY A 178 20.14 6.07 -2.34
C GLY A 178 21.17 5.75 -1.23
N PRO A 179 21.56 4.47 -1.06
CA PRO A 179 20.93 3.30 -1.68
C PRO A 179 19.46 3.20 -1.25
N PHE A 180 18.59 2.85 -2.19
CA PHE A 180 17.18 2.67 -1.90
C PHE A 180 16.93 1.33 -1.22
N TRP A 181 15.88 1.26 -0.41
CA TRP A 181 15.63 0.06 0.39
C TRP A 181 15.39 -1.19 -0.48
N PHE A 182 14.72 -1.01 -1.62
CA PHE A 182 14.33 -2.09 -2.53
C PHE A 182 15.52 -2.67 -3.29
N GLU A 183 16.66 -1.96 -3.36
CA GLU A 183 17.91 -2.46 -3.95
C GLU A 183 18.59 -3.50 -3.06
N GLN A 184 18.23 -3.55 -1.78
CA GLN A 184 18.87 -4.37 -0.77
C GLN A 184 17.91 -5.38 -0.13
N TYR A 185 16.66 -5.41 -0.58
CA TYR A 185 15.62 -6.25 0.00
C TYR A 185 15.38 -7.50 -0.84
N GLU A 186 15.99 -8.60 -0.42
CA GLU A 186 15.95 -9.92 -1.08
C GLU A 186 15.22 -10.96 -0.22
N ARG A 187 14.26 -10.51 0.60
CA ARG A 187 13.57 -11.35 1.60
C ARG A 187 12.10 -11.51 1.25
N THR A 188 11.45 -12.49 1.88
CA THR A 188 9.99 -12.66 1.88
C THR A 188 9.37 -11.90 3.06
N PRO A 189 8.18 -11.28 2.91
CA PRO A 189 7.31 -11.22 1.72
C PRO A 189 7.90 -10.40 0.58
N GLN A 190 7.53 -10.70 -0.66
CA GLN A 190 7.76 -9.77 -1.77
C GLN A 190 6.87 -8.54 -1.57
N VAL A 191 7.48 -7.37 -1.50
CA VAL A 191 6.82 -6.13 -1.09
C VAL A 191 6.50 -5.26 -2.31
N PHE A 192 5.22 -5.04 -2.55
CA PHE A 192 4.73 -4.01 -3.47
C PHE A 192 4.73 -2.65 -2.78
N PHE A 193 5.23 -1.62 -3.47
CA PHE A 193 5.34 -0.28 -2.92
C PHE A 193 5.14 0.83 -3.94
N GLY A 194 4.85 2.00 -3.40
CA GLY A 194 4.67 3.26 -4.11
C GLY A 194 5.65 4.31 -3.62
N HIS A 195 5.18 5.55 -3.43
CA HIS A 195 5.87 6.65 -2.74
C HIS A 195 7.13 7.20 -3.43
N THR A 196 8.13 6.34 -3.68
CA THR A 196 9.33 6.67 -4.42
C THR A 196 8.97 6.75 -5.89
N VAL A 197 8.86 7.97 -6.42
CA VAL A 197 8.59 8.19 -7.84
C VAL A 197 9.73 7.65 -8.71
N LEU A 198 9.40 6.71 -9.58
CA LEU A 198 10.30 6.00 -10.48
C LEU A 198 10.08 6.47 -11.94
N ASP A 199 11.14 6.46 -12.75
CA ASP A 199 11.03 6.69 -14.20
C ASP A 199 10.46 5.47 -14.95
N ALA A 200 10.56 4.27 -14.35
CA ALA A 200 9.99 3.01 -14.82
C ALA A 200 9.66 2.12 -13.62
N PRO A 201 8.71 1.17 -13.71
CA PRO A 201 8.42 0.29 -12.59
C PRO A 201 9.64 -0.60 -12.26
N VAL A 202 9.77 -0.97 -10.98
CA VAL A 202 10.85 -1.82 -10.47
C VAL A 202 10.33 -3.25 -10.31
N VAL A 203 11.13 -4.23 -10.75
CA VAL A 203 10.97 -5.65 -10.38
C VAL A 203 12.28 -6.13 -9.78
N GLY A 204 12.28 -6.39 -8.48
CA GLY A 204 13.35 -7.08 -7.76
C GLY A 204 12.85 -8.36 -7.13
N GLU A 205 13.76 -9.19 -6.63
CA GLU A 205 13.40 -10.48 -6.00
C GLU A 205 12.46 -10.30 -4.80
N GLY A 206 12.70 -9.28 -3.97
CA GLY A 206 11.87 -8.99 -2.79
C GLY A 206 10.98 -7.76 -2.89
N ALA A 207 11.03 -6.98 -3.99
CA ALA A 207 10.31 -5.70 -4.05
C ALA A 207 9.82 -5.36 -5.47
N ILE A 208 8.59 -4.84 -5.57
CA ILE A 208 7.98 -4.38 -6.83
C ILE A 208 7.50 -2.93 -6.64
N GLY A 209 8.07 -2.01 -7.42
CA GLY A 209 7.81 -0.58 -7.32
C GLY A 209 6.87 -0.08 -8.42
N LEU A 210 5.78 0.59 -8.03
CA LEU A 210 4.66 0.93 -8.92
C LEU A 210 4.40 2.43 -9.09
N ASP A 211 4.98 3.29 -8.25
CA ASP A 211 4.86 4.75 -8.39
C ASP A 211 5.68 5.23 -9.60
N THR A 212 5.03 5.24 -10.75
CA THR A 212 5.58 5.73 -12.03
C THR A 212 5.16 7.18 -12.29
N GLY A 213 4.82 7.91 -11.23
CA GLY A 213 4.64 9.35 -11.26
C GLY A 213 3.45 9.84 -12.07
N CYS A 214 2.30 9.16 -12.02
CA CYS A 214 1.08 9.53 -12.75
C CYS A 214 0.77 11.04 -12.65
N VAL A 215 0.70 11.57 -11.43
CA VAL A 215 0.36 12.98 -11.21
C VAL A 215 1.40 13.96 -11.77
N TYR A 216 2.62 13.49 -12.02
CA TYR A 216 3.74 14.26 -12.52
C TYR A 216 3.89 14.18 -14.05
N GLY A 217 2.93 13.59 -14.76
CA GLY A 217 2.97 13.41 -16.21
C GLY A 217 3.63 12.10 -16.66
N GLY A 218 3.87 11.17 -15.73
CA GLY A 218 4.34 9.82 -16.02
C GLY A 218 3.19 8.89 -16.42
N ALA A 219 3.06 7.77 -15.72
CA ALA A 219 1.98 6.80 -15.92
C ALA A 219 1.36 6.38 -14.59
N LEU A 220 0.11 5.90 -14.64
CA LEU A 220 -0.44 5.08 -13.57
C LEU A 220 -0.20 3.61 -13.93
N THR A 221 0.45 2.88 -13.05
CA THR A 221 0.91 1.51 -13.29
C THR A 221 0.29 0.55 -12.28
N ALA A 222 -0.14 -0.60 -12.78
CA ALA A 222 -0.54 -1.75 -12.03
C ALA A 222 0.38 -2.94 -12.31
N TYR A 223 0.44 -3.88 -11.38
CA TYR A 223 0.98 -5.22 -11.56
C TYR A 223 -0.14 -6.24 -11.59
N ASP A 224 -0.14 -7.14 -12.57
CA ASP A 224 -0.98 -8.33 -12.61
C ASP A 224 -0.20 -9.49 -11.97
N CYS A 225 -0.57 -9.91 -10.75
CA CYS A 225 0.12 -10.98 -10.04
C CYS A 225 -0.02 -12.35 -10.72
N GLY A 226 -1.13 -12.60 -11.42
CA GLY A 226 -1.40 -13.87 -12.10
C GLY A 226 -0.66 -13.99 -13.43
N ALA A 227 -0.50 -12.88 -14.15
CA ALA A 227 0.23 -12.82 -15.41
C ALA A 227 1.72 -12.50 -15.25
N ASP A 228 2.14 -11.96 -14.11
CA ASP A 228 3.51 -11.47 -13.86
C ASP A 228 3.90 -10.32 -14.82
N GLU A 229 2.95 -9.39 -15.05
CA GLU A 229 3.08 -8.32 -16.06
C GLU A 229 2.64 -6.95 -15.53
N PHE A 230 3.23 -5.88 -16.08
CA PHE A 230 2.78 -4.52 -15.82
C PHE A 230 1.68 -4.08 -16.79
N VAL A 231 0.67 -3.43 -16.24
CA VAL A 231 -0.38 -2.74 -17.01
C VAL A 231 -0.32 -1.26 -16.65
N SER A 232 -0.10 -0.40 -17.64
CA SER A 232 0.01 1.04 -17.40
C SER A 232 -0.87 1.86 -18.35
N VAL A 233 -1.29 3.03 -17.87
CA VAL A 233 -1.89 4.08 -18.69
C VAL A 233 -1.10 5.39 -18.51
N PRO A 234 -0.76 6.08 -19.61
CA PRO A 234 -0.04 7.36 -19.50
C PRO A 234 -0.95 8.43 -18.89
N ALA A 235 -0.38 9.31 -18.09
CA ALA A 235 -1.06 10.49 -17.60
C ALA A 235 -1.51 11.38 -18.77
N ARG A 236 -2.70 11.95 -18.67
CA ARG A 236 -3.22 12.84 -19.73
C ARG A 236 -2.57 14.22 -19.71
N ASP A 237 -2.06 14.63 -18.55
CA ASP A 237 -1.42 15.92 -18.34
C ASP A 237 -0.39 15.82 -17.19
N THR A 238 0.46 16.83 -17.06
CA THR A 238 1.27 17.05 -15.87
C THR A 238 0.46 17.89 -14.88
N TYR A 239 -0.23 17.23 -13.95
CA TYR A 239 -1.07 17.91 -12.95
C TYR A 239 -0.24 18.63 -11.88
N GLN A 240 0.96 18.13 -11.58
CA GLN A 240 1.88 18.71 -10.62
C GLN A 240 3.31 18.68 -11.18
N GLU A 241 4.04 19.79 -11.07
CA GLU A 241 5.45 19.83 -11.44
C GLU A 241 6.34 19.17 -10.38
N ARG A 242 7.38 18.46 -10.82
CA ARG A 242 8.40 17.83 -9.96
C ARG A 242 9.77 17.91 -10.62
N SER A 243 10.80 18.23 -9.82
CA SER A 243 12.19 18.22 -10.30
C SER A 243 12.59 16.83 -10.77
N ARG A 244 13.25 16.76 -11.93
CA ARG A 244 13.85 15.52 -12.47
C ARG A 244 14.76 14.81 -11.48
N SER A 245 15.50 15.56 -10.66
CA SER A 245 16.35 15.01 -9.59
C SER A 245 15.60 14.29 -8.46
N LYS A 246 14.27 14.21 -8.53
CA LYS A 246 13.41 13.52 -7.54
C LYS A 246 12.66 12.34 -8.16
N PHE A 247 13.06 11.95 -9.37
CA PHE A 247 12.72 10.70 -10.01
C PHE A 247 13.92 9.79 -9.87
N VAL A 248 13.67 8.53 -9.54
CA VAL A 248 14.70 7.50 -9.45
C VAL A 248 14.66 6.70 -10.74
N ASP A 249 15.80 6.58 -11.42
CA ASP A 249 15.95 5.68 -12.56
C ASP A 249 16.42 4.31 -12.04
N PRO A 250 15.57 3.27 -12.08
CA PRO A 250 15.95 1.94 -11.63
C PRO A 250 17.19 1.37 -12.34
N SER A 251 17.43 1.78 -13.59
CA SER A 251 18.50 1.23 -14.43
C SER A 251 19.88 1.84 -14.16
N GLU A 252 19.95 3.02 -13.54
CA GLU A 252 21.23 3.66 -13.19
C GLU A 252 21.83 3.11 -11.89
N HIS A 253 21.07 2.31 -11.15
CA HIS A 253 21.48 1.72 -9.87
C HIS A 253 21.79 0.21 -9.93
N ASP A 254 21.73 -0.39 -11.13
CA ASP A 254 22.39 -1.67 -11.44
C ASP A 254 23.92 -1.49 -11.49
N VAL A 255 24.55 -1.20 -10.34
CA VAL A 255 26.00 -1.18 -10.21
C VAL A 255 26.53 -2.58 -9.85
N ASP A 256 26.98 -3.28 -10.90
CA ASP A 256 27.88 -4.45 -10.89
C ASP A 256 27.33 -5.79 -10.36
N ALA A 257 26.48 -6.43 -11.15
CA ALA A 257 26.48 -7.89 -11.30
C ALA A 257 27.26 -8.30 -12.57
N GLY A 258 28.56 -7.99 -12.67
CA GLY A 258 29.39 -8.54 -13.74
C GLY A 258 30.67 -7.76 -14.08
N GLY A 259 31.75 -8.03 -13.34
CA GLY A 259 33.04 -7.41 -13.62
C GLY A 259 34.28 -8.23 -13.19
N GLN A 260 34.55 -9.32 -13.96
CA GLN A 260 35.79 -10.12 -14.07
C GLN A 260 36.23 -11.05 -12.93
#